data_AF-A0A267G800-F1
#
_entry.id   AF-A0A267G800-F1
#
_cell.length_a   1.000
_cell.length_b   1.000
_cell.length_c   1.000
_cell.angle_alpha   90.00
_cell.angle_beta   90.00
_cell.angle_gamma   90.00
#
_symmetry.space_group_name_H-M   'P 1'
#
loop_
_entity.id
_entity.type
_entity.pdbx_description
1 polymer ?
#
loop_
_entity_poly.entity_id
_entity_poly.type
_entity_poly.pdbx_seq_one_letter_code
_entity_poly.pdbx_strand_id
1 'polypeptide(L)'
;MLIDTSNPLTGRWTVIFHPEEKEKDETKVQLQYESNAANTNEDNASIFVMNNYFGIGLDADVSLDFHLARNENPSKFNSRFHNKGVYFKMSVRKMINKGSCKDLHRQIIVEVDGKVIDLPPLEGIIILNILSWASGANPWGTEKDDNFNRPNHWDGQLEVVGVTGMVHMGQIFSGLRSGSRLAQGGHIKITLKADIPVQIDGEPWVQSSGQVVILRSALRASMLKKSKAKLKSGRNAEPSFYSPEIEEGATGGSDQAVVD
;
A
#
# COMPACT_ATOMS: atom_id res chain seq x y z
N MET A 1 -26.93 9.97 6.27
CA MET A 1 -25.51 9.61 6.01
C MET A 1 -24.66 10.63 6.73
N LEU A 2 -24.04 10.27 7.86
CA LEU A 2 -23.25 11.21 8.66
C LEU A 2 -21.78 11.07 8.25
N ILE A 3 -21.20 12.18 7.77
CA ILE A 3 -19.76 12.30 7.59
C ILE A 3 -19.17 12.48 8.99
N ASP A 4 -18.54 11.44 9.50
CA ASP A 4 -17.81 11.48 10.76
C ASP A 4 -16.46 12.17 10.53
N THR A 5 -16.33 13.42 10.98
CA THR A 5 -15.13 14.25 10.88
C THR A 5 -14.11 13.96 11.99
N SER A 6 -14.35 12.97 12.86
CA SER A 6 -13.53 12.71 14.06
C SER A 6 -12.33 11.77 13.85
N ASN A 7 -12.14 11.20 12.65
CA ASN A 7 -10.99 10.32 12.35
C ASN A 7 -10.02 10.99 11.35
N PRO A 8 -8.70 10.86 11.55
CA PRO A 8 -7.74 11.64 10.80
C PRO A 8 -7.71 11.22 9.34
N LEU A 9 -7.74 12.26 8.51
CA LEU A 9 -7.57 12.26 7.06
C LEU A 9 -6.41 11.32 6.68
N THR A 10 -6.63 10.37 5.76
CA THR A 10 -5.54 9.55 5.24
C THR A 10 -4.52 10.49 4.60
N GLY A 11 -3.27 10.46 5.07
CA GLY A 11 -2.23 11.33 4.54
C GLY A 11 -2.03 11.03 3.06
N ARG A 12 -2.19 12.03 2.20
CA ARG A 12 -1.67 11.97 0.84
C ARG A 12 -0.19 12.28 0.88
N TRP A 13 0.54 11.72 -0.06
CA TRP A 13 1.97 11.93 -0.19
C TRP A 13 2.26 12.53 -1.55
N THR A 14 3.15 13.51 -1.58
CA THR A 14 3.64 14.09 -2.82
C THR A 14 4.95 13.38 -3.16
N VAL A 15 5.05 12.83 -4.36
CA VAL A 15 6.25 12.21 -4.91
C VAL A 15 6.79 13.10 -6.00
N ILE A 16 8.00 13.60 -5.84
CA ILE A 16 8.65 14.56 -6.73
C ILE A 16 9.86 13.88 -7.36
N PHE A 17 9.92 13.88 -8.69
CA PHE A 17 11.04 13.37 -9.47
C PHE A 17 11.84 14.53 -10.03
N HIS A 18 13.11 14.62 -9.64
CA HIS A 18 14.09 15.55 -10.17
C HIS A 18 15.02 14.77 -11.11
N PRO A 19 14.90 14.97 -12.43
CA PRO A 19 15.81 14.32 -13.38
C PRO A 19 17.24 14.83 -13.17
N GLU A 20 18.23 13.97 -13.45
CA GLU A 20 19.63 14.39 -13.47
C GLU A 20 19.86 15.36 -14.64
N GLU A 21 20.43 16.54 -14.36
CA GLU A 21 20.86 17.45 -15.42
C GLU A 21 22.04 16.82 -16.15
N LYS A 22 21.83 16.39 -17.40
CA LYS A 22 22.95 15.98 -18.27
C LYS A 22 23.83 17.20 -18.50
N GLU A 23 25.10 17.14 -18.11
CA GLU A 23 26.10 18.15 -18.46
C GLU A 23 26.00 18.43 -19.97
N LYS A 24 25.56 19.65 -20.30
CA LYS A 24 25.50 20.10 -21.69
C LYS A 24 26.93 20.39 -22.14
N ASP A 25 27.38 19.71 -23.19
CA ASP A 25 28.62 20.02 -23.92
C ASP A 25 28.89 21.53 -23.96
N GLU A 26 30.10 21.95 -23.56
CA GLU A 26 30.52 23.34 -23.36
C GLU A 26 30.22 24.25 -24.58
N THR A 27 30.17 23.68 -25.78
CA THR A 27 29.86 24.37 -27.04
C THR A 27 28.39 24.84 -27.14
N LYS A 28 27.45 24.23 -26.41
CA LYS A 28 26.04 24.67 -26.34
C LYS A 28 25.78 25.72 -25.25
N VAL A 29 26.68 25.85 -24.28
CA VAL A 29 26.55 26.76 -23.14
C VAL A 29 26.74 28.22 -23.57
N GLN A 30 27.65 28.49 -24.52
CA GLN A 30 27.93 29.85 -24.98
C GLN A 30 26.76 30.50 -25.74
N LEU A 31 26.01 29.74 -26.54
CA LEU A 31 24.86 30.25 -27.32
C LEU A 31 23.59 30.47 -26.46
N GLN A 32 23.52 29.85 -25.28
CA GLN A 32 22.36 29.94 -24.39
C GLN A 32 22.48 31.12 -23.39
N TYR A 33 23.68 31.63 -23.15
CA TYR A 33 23.97 32.73 -22.22
C TYR A 33 23.55 34.11 -22.74
N GLU A 34 23.48 34.33 -24.06
CA GLU A 34 23.08 35.62 -24.62
C GLU A 34 21.56 35.82 -24.73
N SER A 35 20.75 34.79 -24.43
CA SER A 35 19.29 34.83 -24.69
C SER A 35 18.37 34.70 -23.46
N ASN A 36 18.86 34.49 -22.24
CA ASN A 36 17.97 34.17 -21.10
C ASN A 36 18.23 34.98 -19.82
N ALA A 37 18.25 36.32 -19.92
CA ALA A 37 18.08 37.20 -18.77
C ALA A 37 16.59 37.42 -18.45
N ALA A 38 15.83 36.34 -18.24
CA ALA A 38 14.49 36.32 -17.62
C ALA A 38 13.88 34.91 -17.71
N ASN A 39 14.25 33.98 -16.83
CA ASN A 39 13.40 32.84 -16.48
C ASN A 39 13.81 32.32 -15.09
N THR A 40 12.82 32.17 -14.21
CA THR A 40 12.96 31.60 -12.87
C THR A 40 13.08 30.08 -12.98
N ASN A 41 14.25 29.51 -12.66
CA ASN A 41 14.56 28.09 -12.79
C ASN A 41 13.80 27.22 -11.76
N GLU A 42 12.58 26.78 -12.09
CA GLU A 42 11.87 25.62 -11.53
C GLU A 42 11.92 24.44 -12.52
N ASP A 43 13.08 24.18 -13.11
CA ASP A 43 13.19 23.37 -14.33
C ASP A 43 13.04 21.84 -14.10
N ASN A 44 12.03 21.27 -14.78
CA ASN A 44 11.79 19.84 -15.10
C ASN A 44 11.38 18.84 -14.00
N ALA A 45 11.02 19.28 -12.78
CA ALA A 45 10.53 18.34 -11.77
C ALA A 45 9.12 17.79 -12.11
N SER A 46 8.92 16.47 -12.05
CA SER A 46 7.60 15.84 -12.19
C SER A 46 6.98 15.55 -10.82
N ILE A 47 5.74 15.95 -10.60
CA ILE A 47 5.07 15.84 -9.29
C ILE A 47 3.85 14.92 -9.40
N PHE A 48 3.78 13.93 -8.51
CA PHE A 48 2.69 12.96 -8.41
C PHE A 48 2.10 12.94 -7.00
N VAL A 49 0.84 12.52 -6.90
CA VAL A 49 0.18 12.26 -5.62
C VAL A 49 0.05 10.76 -5.41
N MET A 50 0.59 10.26 -4.31
CA MET A 50 0.49 8.87 -3.87
C MET A 50 -0.52 8.74 -2.72
N ASN A 51 -1.43 7.78 -2.86
CA ASN A 51 -2.46 7.49 -1.86
C ASN A 51 -2.22 6.15 -1.18
N ASN A 52 -1.73 5.13 -1.89
CA ASN A 52 -1.59 3.78 -1.34
C ASN A 52 -0.13 3.36 -1.23
N TYR A 53 0.60 3.31 -2.35
CA TYR A 53 1.99 2.87 -2.35
C TYR A 53 2.76 3.31 -3.61
N PHE A 54 4.08 3.32 -3.47
CA PHE A 54 5.05 3.56 -4.53
C PHE A 54 6.00 2.38 -4.63
N GLY A 55 6.13 1.79 -5.82
CA GLY A 55 6.98 0.64 -6.09
C GLY A 55 8.16 1.01 -6.98
N ILE A 56 9.32 0.43 -6.69
CA ILE A 56 10.58 0.62 -7.41
C ILE A 56 11.18 -0.75 -7.70
N GLY A 57 11.60 -0.99 -8.93
CA GLY A 57 12.19 -2.26 -9.37
C GLY A 57 11.12 -3.34 -9.59
N LEU A 58 11.31 -4.51 -8.98
CA LEU A 58 10.60 -5.74 -9.31
C LEU A 58 9.06 -5.62 -9.42
N ASP A 59 8.41 -4.98 -8.44
CA ASP A 59 6.95 -4.77 -8.42
C ASP A 59 6.49 -3.88 -9.59
N ALA A 60 7.23 -2.80 -9.83
CA ALA A 60 6.96 -1.87 -10.92
C ALA A 60 7.22 -2.50 -12.30
N ASP A 61 8.25 -3.34 -12.41
CA ASP A 61 8.60 -4.04 -13.65
C ASP A 61 7.49 -5.01 -14.10
N VAL A 62 6.89 -5.76 -13.17
CA VAL A 62 5.71 -6.60 -13.50
C VAL A 62 4.49 -5.73 -13.83
N SER A 63 4.31 -4.64 -13.09
CA SER A 63 3.21 -3.70 -13.34
C SER A 63 3.33 -3.07 -14.73
N LEU A 64 4.55 -2.74 -15.17
CA LEU A 64 4.85 -2.20 -16.49
C LEU A 64 4.52 -3.20 -17.60
N ASP A 65 4.99 -4.45 -17.50
CA ASP A 65 4.66 -5.51 -18.44
C ASP A 65 3.14 -5.69 -18.57
N PHE A 66 2.42 -5.68 -17.44
CA PHE A 66 0.96 -5.78 -17.40
C PHE A 66 0.29 -4.59 -18.08
N HIS A 67 0.74 -3.37 -17.78
CA HIS A 67 0.22 -2.14 -18.36
C HIS A 67 0.41 -2.10 -19.88
N LEU A 68 1.61 -2.44 -20.37
CA LEU A 68 1.91 -2.49 -21.80
C LEU A 68 1.04 -3.53 -22.53
N ALA A 69 0.92 -4.74 -21.99
CA ALA A 69 0.06 -5.77 -22.59
C ALA A 69 -1.41 -5.37 -22.60
N ARG A 70 -1.86 -4.65 -21.56
CA ARG A 70 -3.23 -4.12 -21.47
C ARG A 70 -3.48 -3.03 -22.51
N ASN A 71 -2.54 -2.13 -22.71
CA ASN A 71 -2.64 -1.07 -23.71
C ASN A 71 -2.63 -1.65 -25.14
N GLU A 72 -1.86 -2.71 -25.36
CA GLU A 72 -1.74 -3.36 -26.68
C GLU A 72 -2.99 -4.19 -27.03
N ASN A 73 -3.69 -4.76 -26.04
CA ASN A 73 -4.89 -5.58 -26.26
C ASN A 73 -6.03 -5.30 -25.25
N PRO A 74 -6.63 -4.09 -25.21
CA PRO A 74 -7.56 -3.71 -24.13
C PRO A 74 -8.77 -4.65 -23.96
N SER A 75 -9.29 -5.18 -25.08
CA SER A 75 -10.46 -6.08 -25.08
C SER A 75 -10.23 -7.41 -24.34
N LYS A 76 -8.97 -7.82 -24.14
CA LYS A 76 -8.61 -9.04 -23.40
C LYS A 76 -8.59 -8.84 -21.88
N PHE A 77 -8.64 -7.60 -21.38
CA PHE A 77 -8.45 -7.28 -19.95
C PHE A 77 -9.75 -6.95 -19.20
N ASN A 78 -10.89 -7.46 -19.69
CA ASN A 78 -12.21 -7.14 -19.15
C ASN A 78 -12.64 -8.05 -17.97
N SER A 79 -11.86 -9.08 -17.63
CA SER A 79 -12.19 -10.02 -16.56
C SER A 79 -11.16 -10.00 -15.45
N ARG A 80 -11.61 -9.83 -14.19
CA ARG A 80 -10.73 -9.80 -13.01
C ARG A 80 -9.92 -11.08 -12.83
N PHE A 81 -10.54 -12.25 -13.07
CA PHE A 81 -9.85 -13.53 -12.95
C PHE A 81 -8.80 -13.71 -14.04
N HIS A 82 -9.15 -13.32 -15.28
CA HIS A 82 -8.21 -13.34 -16.40
C HIS A 82 -7.02 -12.41 -16.14
N ASN A 83 -7.27 -11.18 -15.70
CA ASN A 83 -6.23 -10.19 -15.40
C ASN A 83 -5.26 -10.70 -14.32
N LYS A 84 -5.77 -11.38 -13.28
CA LYS A 84 -4.93 -12.06 -12.28
C LYS A 84 -4.05 -13.14 -12.92
N GLY A 85 -4.62 -13.96 -13.81
CA GLY A 85 -3.87 -14.99 -14.54
C GLY A 85 -2.77 -14.41 -15.43
N VAL A 86 -3.04 -13.30 -16.13
CA VAL A 86 -2.05 -12.59 -16.95
C VAL A 86 -0.90 -12.07 -16.09
N TYR A 87 -1.21 -11.41 -14.97
CA TYR A 87 -0.22 -10.89 -14.03
C TYR A 87 0.66 -12.02 -13.45
N PHE A 88 0.05 -13.14 -13.09
CA PHE A 88 0.77 -14.33 -12.63
C PHE A 88 1.72 -14.87 -13.71
N LYS A 89 1.25 -14.99 -14.96
CA LYS A 89 2.07 -15.46 -16.08
C LYS A 89 3.29 -14.56 -16.31
N MET A 90 3.12 -13.24 -16.24
CA MET A 90 4.23 -12.28 -16.35
C MET A 90 5.24 -12.43 -15.20
N SER A 91 4.75 -12.58 -13.98
CA SER A 91 5.58 -12.81 -12.79
C SER A 91 6.42 -14.09 -12.92
N VAL A 92 5.82 -15.20 -13.39
CA VAL A 92 6.54 -16.46 -13.65
C VAL A 92 7.59 -16.29 -14.74
N ARG A 93 7.29 -15.54 -15.81
CA ARG A 93 8.27 -15.27 -16.88
C ARG A 93 9.49 -14.52 -16.36
N LYS A 94 9.31 -13.52 -15.48
CA LYS A 94 10.42 -12.76 -14.85
C LYS A 94 11.24 -13.63 -13.90
N MET A 95 10.62 -14.61 -13.25
CA MET A 95 11.34 -15.59 -12.41
C MET A 95 12.33 -16.43 -13.24
N ILE A 96 11.93 -16.86 -14.43
CA ILE A 96 12.77 -17.68 -15.33
C ILE A 96 13.82 -16.81 -16.01
N ASN A 97 13.39 -15.69 -16.58
CA ASN A 97 14.25 -14.74 -17.27
C ASN A 97 14.74 -13.70 -16.27
N LYS A 98 15.59 -14.15 -15.34
CA LYS A 98 16.45 -13.36 -14.44
C LYS A 98 16.48 -11.86 -14.84
N GLY A 99 15.59 -11.06 -14.22
CA GLY A 99 15.16 -9.74 -14.72
C GLY A 99 16.18 -8.60 -14.63
N SER A 100 15.77 -7.41 -15.11
CA SER A 100 16.56 -6.16 -15.15
C SER A 100 16.82 -5.55 -13.77
N CYS A 101 16.02 -5.90 -12.77
CA CYS A 101 16.08 -5.30 -11.43
C CYS A 101 17.06 -6.00 -10.48
N LYS A 102 17.94 -6.87 -10.99
CA LYS A 102 18.97 -7.50 -10.18
C LYS A 102 19.87 -6.45 -9.54
N ASP A 103 20.24 -6.73 -8.30
CA ASP A 103 21.14 -5.88 -7.51
C ASP A 103 20.64 -4.44 -7.37
N LEU A 104 19.32 -4.22 -7.30
CA LEU A 104 18.71 -2.89 -7.15
C LEU A 104 19.34 -2.10 -5.99
N HIS A 105 19.67 -2.76 -4.87
CA HIS A 105 20.39 -2.17 -3.73
C HIS A 105 21.69 -1.42 -4.09
N ARG A 106 22.35 -1.76 -5.21
CA ARG A 106 23.56 -1.07 -5.69
C ARG A 106 23.24 0.16 -6.56
N GLN A 107 22.07 0.14 -7.19
CA GLN A 107 21.61 1.13 -8.16
C GLN A 107 20.83 2.27 -7.52
N ILE A 108 20.50 2.16 -6.24
CA ILE A 108 19.79 3.21 -5.50
C ILE A 108 20.49 3.54 -4.18
N ILE A 109 20.18 4.73 -3.66
CA ILE A 109 20.47 5.13 -2.27
C ILE A 109 19.15 5.56 -1.69
N VAL A 110 18.82 5.08 -0.49
CA VAL A 110 17.58 5.45 0.21
C VAL A 110 17.96 6.17 1.50
N GLU A 111 17.40 7.35 1.68
CA GLU A 111 17.47 8.15 2.90
C GLU A 111 16.06 8.30 3.46
N VAL A 112 15.91 8.04 4.76
CA VAL A 112 14.66 8.19 5.50
C VAL A 112 14.91 9.11 6.69
N ASP A 113 14.16 10.20 6.75
CA ASP A 113 14.27 11.25 7.77
C ASP A 113 15.72 11.74 7.98
N GLY A 114 16.45 11.93 6.87
CA GLY A 114 17.84 12.42 6.87
C GLY A 114 18.90 11.35 7.14
N LYS A 115 18.52 10.08 7.32
CA LYS A 115 19.47 8.97 7.51
C LYS A 115 19.48 8.04 6.31
N VAL A 116 20.67 7.86 5.72
CA VAL A 116 20.87 6.82 4.71
C VAL A 116 20.71 5.45 5.37
N ILE A 117 19.88 4.60 4.78
CA ILE A 117 19.68 3.22 5.25
C ILE A 117 20.57 2.26 4.46
N ASP A 118 21.12 1.27 5.15
CA ASP A 118 21.89 0.20 4.50
C ASP A 118 20.93 -0.82 3.87
N LEU A 119 21.03 -0.99 2.55
CA LEU A 119 20.11 -1.85 1.81
C LEU A 119 20.68 -3.27 1.69
N PRO A 120 19.97 -4.30 2.18
CA PRO A 120 20.36 -5.67 1.91
C PRO A 120 20.21 -5.99 0.42
N PRO A 121 20.79 -7.10 -0.08
CA PRO A 121 20.55 -7.55 -1.44
C PRO A 121 19.05 -7.71 -1.73
N LEU A 122 18.51 -6.83 -2.57
CA LEU A 122 17.12 -6.78 -2.97
C LEU A 122 16.97 -6.43 -4.45
N GLU A 123 15.80 -6.75 -5.01
CA GLU A 123 15.41 -6.49 -6.40
C GLU A 123 14.24 -5.49 -6.50
N GLY A 124 13.60 -5.13 -5.38
CA GLY A 124 12.52 -4.15 -5.35
C GLY A 124 12.35 -3.49 -3.99
N ILE A 125 11.81 -2.26 -4.02
CA ILE A 125 11.34 -1.53 -2.84
C ILE A 125 9.86 -1.20 -3.02
N ILE A 126 9.10 -1.35 -1.95
CA ILE A 126 7.68 -0.98 -1.86
C ILE A 126 7.55 -0.01 -0.69
N ILE A 127 7.09 1.20 -0.97
CA ILE A 127 6.83 2.24 0.03
C ILE A 127 5.33 2.34 0.24
N LEU A 128 4.86 2.01 1.43
CA LEU A 128 3.44 1.88 1.75
C LEU A 128 2.96 3.07 2.58
N ASN A 129 1.81 3.63 2.19
CA ASN A 129 0.96 4.46 3.05
C ASN A 129 -0.13 3.62 3.72
N ILE A 130 -0.59 2.55 3.04
CA ILE A 130 -1.52 1.56 3.61
C ILE A 130 -0.90 0.17 3.55
N LEU A 131 -1.21 -0.67 4.54
CA LEU A 131 -0.71 -2.06 4.64
C LEU A 131 -1.32 -3.04 3.62
N SER A 132 -1.82 -2.54 2.49
CA SER A 132 -2.45 -3.33 1.44
C SER A 132 -1.77 -3.05 0.12
N TRP A 133 -1.11 -4.07 -0.41
CA TRP A 133 -0.37 -4.07 -1.67
C TRP A 133 -0.87 -5.23 -2.56
N ALA A 134 -0.70 -5.11 -3.88
CA ALA A 134 -1.01 -6.12 -4.90
C ALA A 134 -2.20 -7.05 -4.58
N SER A 135 -3.43 -6.56 -4.72
CA SER A 135 -4.67 -7.32 -4.43
C SER A 135 -4.90 -7.68 -2.96
N GLY A 136 -4.29 -6.97 -2.01
CA GLY A 136 -4.63 -7.04 -0.57
C GLY A 136 -3.63 -7.79 0.30
N ALA A 137 -2.46 -8.15 -0.24
CA ALA A 137 -1.35 -8.68 0.53
C ALA A 137 -0.76 -7.60 1.45
N ASN A 138 -0.21 -8.02 2.59
CA ASN A 138 0.45 -7.11 3.53
C ASN A 138 1.96 -7.40 3.55
N PRO A 139 2.77 -6.70 2.74
CA PRO A 139 4.21 -6.89 2.68
C PRO A 139 4.93 -6.47 3.98
N TRP A 140 4.33 -5.61 4.81
CA TRP A 140 4.92 -5.29 6.12
C TRP A 140 4.78 -6.44 7.12
N GLY A 141 3.74 -7.25 6.99
CA GLY A 141 3.40 -8.31 7.93
C GLY A 141 2.65 -7.83 9.17
N THR A 142 2.31 -8.79 10.03
CA THR A 142 1.54 -8.57 11.27
C THR A 142 2.36 -8.81 12.53
N GLU A 143 3.56 -9.37 12.40
CA GLU A 143 4.44 -9.69 13.52
C GLU A 143 4.96 -8.41 14.19
N LYS A 144 5.08 -8.44 15.51
CA LYS A 144 5.68 -7.33 16.27
C LYS A 144 7.20 -7.36 16.07
N ASP A 145 7.77 -6.19 15.85
CA ASP A 145 9.22 -5.99 15.81
C ASP A 145 9.49 -4.74 16.65
N ASP A 146 10.34 -4.87 17.66
CA ASP A 146 10.61 -3.77 18.60
C ASP A 146 11.44 -2.63 17.96
N ASN A 147 12.00 -2.85 16.78
CA ASN A 147 12.69 -1.81 16.01
C ASN A 147 11.74 -0.88 15.25
N PHE A 148 10.46 -1.27 15.11
CA PHE A 148 9.49 -0.53 14.31
C PHE A 148 8.21 -0.25 15.10
N ASN A 149 7.62 0.91 14.81
CA ASN A 149 6.30 1.23 15.32
C ASN A 149 5.24 0.38 14.61
N ARG A 150 4.13 0.15 15.30
CA ARG A 150 2.97 -0.48 14.66
C ARG A 150 2.50 0.43 13.51
N PRO A 151 2.47 -0.07 12.25
CA PRO A 151 2.12 0.76 11.09
C PRO A 151 0.75 1.37 11.19
N ASN A 152 0.64 2.59 10.69
CA ASN A 152 -0.58 3.36 10.79
C ASN A 152 -0.66 4.50 9.76
N HIS A 153 -1.59 4.41 8.81
CA HIS A 153 -1.72 5.36 7.69
C HIS A 153 -2.11 6.81 8.02
N TRP A 154 -2.21 7.18 9.30
CA TRP A 154 -2.46 8.55 9.75
C TRP A 154 -1.38 9.09 10.71
N ASP A 155 -0.34 8.32 11.00
CA ASP A 155 0.77 8.76 11.87
C ASP A 155 1.75 9.71 11.16
N GLY A 156 1.64 9.86 9.84
CA GLY A 156 2.54 10.68 9.06
C GLY A 156 3.87 10.01 8.72
N GLN A 157 3.91 8.68 8.75
CA GLN A 157 5.03 7.86 8.32
C GLN A 157 4.61 6.96 7.14
N LEU A 158 5.62 6.55 6.38
CA LEU A 158 5.53 5.54 5.35
C LEU A 158 6.37 4.33 5.76
N GLU A 159 5.90 3.15 5.39
CA GLU A 159 6.62 1.90 5.58
C GLU A 159 7.48 1.57 4.35
N VAL A 160 8.79 1.41 4.52
CA VAL A 160 9.71 1.02 3.45
C VAL A 160 10.00 -0.48 3.54
N VAL A 161 9.62 -1.22 2.51
CA VAL A 161 9.76 -2.68 2.46
C VAL A 161 10.63 -3.11 1.27
N GLY A 162 11.57 -4.03 1.53
CA GLY A 162 12.40 -4.66 0.51
C GLY A 162 11.85 -6.01 0.04
N VAL A 163 11.97 -6.29 -1.26
CA VAL A 163 11.67 -7.60 -1.86
C VAL A 163 12.89 -8.12 -2.63
N THR A 164 13.18 -9.41 -2.47
CA THR A 164 14.46 -10.01 -2.93
C THR A 164 14.35 -10.77 -4.24
N GLY A 165 13.15 -10.87 -4.83
CA GLY A 165 12.90 -11.58 -6.07
C GLY A 165 11.48 -12.15 -6.15
N MET A 166 11.15 -12.75 -7.29
CA MET A 166 9.79 -13.23 -7.59
C MET A 166 9.28 -14.31 -6.63
N VAL A 167 10.18 -15.19 -6.15
CA VAL A 167 9.80 -16.23 -5.18
C VAL A 167 9.39 -15.60 -3.85
N HIS A 168 10.18 -14.64 -3.35
CA HIS A 168 9.86 -13.91 -2.13
C HIS A 168 8.56 -13.10 -2.30
N MET A 169 8.39 -12.42 -3.43
CA MET A 169 7.17 -11.68 -3.75
C MET A 169 5.93 -12.60 -3.80
N GLY A 170 6.06 -13.81 -4.33
CA GLY A 170 5.00 -14.83 -4.31
C GLY A 170 4.64 -15.32 -2.90
N GLN A 171 5.63 -15.47 -2.02
CA GLN A 171 5.41 -15.82 -0.60
C GLN A 171 4.70 -14.70 0.17
N ILE A 172 4.97 -13.44 -0.18
CA ILE A 172 4.24 -12.28 0.37
C ILE A 172 2.79 -12.30 -0.09
N PHE A 173 2.56 -12.51 -1.39
CA PHE A 173 1.23 -12.55 -1.96
C PHE A 173 0.36 -13.66 -1.35
N SER A 174 0.95 -14.83 -1.06
CA SER A 174 0.25 -15.94 -0.41
C SER A 174 0.11 -15.80 1.10
N GLY A 175 0.74 -14.80 1.72
CA GLY A 175 0.76 -14.60 3.16
C GLY A 175 1.68 -15.56 3.93
N LEU A 176 2.54 -16.31 3.23
CA LEU A 176 3.51 -17.23 3.85
C LEU A 176 4.70 -16.49 4.46
N ARG A 177 5.06 -15.33 3.92
CA ARG A 177 6.12 -14.46 4.45
C ARG A 177 5.72 -13.00 4.34
N SER A 178 6.45 -12.15 5.04
CA SER A 178 6.43 -10.70 4.84
C SER A 178 7.71 -10.26 4.14
N GLY A 179 7.70 -9.07 3.56
CA GLY A 179 8.91 -8.46 3.01
C GLY A 179 9.87 -8.00 4.11
N SER A 180 11.07 -7.61 3.70
CA SER A 180 12.07 -7.09 4.64
C SER A 180 11.67 -5.69 5.08
N ARG A 181 11.42 -5.47 6.37
CA ARG A 181 11.17 -4.12 6.92
C ARG A 181 12.49 -3.35 6.92
N LEU A 182 12.55 -2.25 6.19
CA LEU A 182 13.78 -1.48 6.02
C LEU A 182 13.78 -0.20 6.86
N ALA A 183 12.65 0.53 6.86
CA ALA A 183 12.52 1.80 7.57
C ALA A 183 11.05 2.19 7.77
N GLN A 184 10.82 3.13 8.69
CA GLN A 184 9.62 3.96 8.75
C GLN A 184 10.05 5.43 8.80
N GLY A 185 9.33 6.32 8.13
CA GLY A 185 9.62 7.76 8.23
C GLY A 185 8.71 8.67 7.41
N GLY A 186 8.82 9.97 7.66
CA GLY A 186 7.95 11.01 7.11
C GLY A 186 8.54 11.79 5.94
N HIS A 187 9.82 11.60 5.66
CA HIS A 187 10.52 12.20 4.53
C HIS A 187 11.46 11.15 3.93
N ILE A 188 11.20 10.74 2.69
CA ILE A 188 12.01 9.74 2.00
C ILE A 188 12.65 10.38 0.78
N LYS A 189 13.96 10.19 0.64
CA LYS A 189 14.71 10.62 -0.54
C LYS A 189 15.40 9.40 -1.13
N ILE A 190 15.29 9.24 -2.45
CA ILE A 190 15.83 8.11 -3.19
C ILE A 190 16.66 8.65 -4.33
N THR A 191 17.93 8.29 -4.39
CA THR A 191 18.78 8.57 -5.54
C THR A 191 18.78 7.35 -6.45
N LEU A 192 18.34 7.51 -7.69
CA LEU A 192 18.37 6.51 -8.75
C LEU A 192 19.63 6.71 -9.59
N LYS A 193 20.49 5.71 -9.69
CA LYS A 193 21.75 5.77 -10.46
C LYS A 193 21.62 5.27 -11.91
N ALA A 194 20.44 4.77 -12.28
CA ALA A 194 20.16 4.20 -13.59
C ALA A 194 18.66 4.29 -13.89
N ASP A 195 18.29 3.98 -15.14
CA ASP A 195 16.91 3.85 -15.57
C ASP A 195 16.25 2.63 -14.87
N ILE A 196 15.24 2.89 -14.04
CA ILE A 196 14.62 1.88 -13.18
C ILE A 196 13.10 1.91 -13.35
N PRO A 197 12.42 0.75 -13.50
CA PRO A 197 10.98 0.69 -13.45
C PRO A 197 10.43 1.20 -12.12
N VAL A 198 9.46 2.09 -12.18
CA VAL A 198 8.74 2.60 -11.00
C VAL A 198 7.24 2.59 -11.26
N GLN A 199 6.43 2.59 -10.21
CA GLN A 199 4.97 2.71 -10.33
C GLN A 199 4.39 3.43 -9.12
N ILE A 200 3.41 4.30 -9.33
CA ILE A 200 2.64 4.94 -8.25
C ILE A 200 1.18 4.51 -8.39
N ASP A 201 0.60 3.95 -7.33
CA ASP A 201 -0.81 3.56 -7.26
C ASP A 201 -1.33 2.74 -8.47
N GLY A 202 -0.45 1.98 -9.13
CA GLY A 202 -0.78 1.13 -10.29
C GLY A 202 -0.47 1.73 -11.66
N GLU A 203 0.08 2.94 -11.74
CA GLU A 203 0.56 3.56 -12.99
C GLU A 203 2.08 3.41 -13.11
N PRO A 204 2.59 2.53 -13.99
CA PRO A 204 4.01 2.22 -14.11
C PRO A 204 4.71 2.95 -15.26
N TRP A 205 6.01 3.23 -15.12
CA TRP A 205 6.89 3.73 -16.17
C TRP A 205 8.36 3.38 -15.88
N VAL A 206 9.26 3.65 -16.83
CA VAL A 206 10.71 3.62 -16.59
C VAL A 206 11.17 5.02 -16.23
N GLN A 207 11.72 5.18 -15.03
CA GLN A 207 12.24 6.45 -14.53
C GLN A 207 13.75 6.52 -14.76
N SER A 208 14.22 7.60 -15.41
CA SER A 208 15.66 7.84 -15.57
C SER A 208 16.36 8.19 -14.25
N SER A 209 17.69 8.11 -14.26
CA SER A 209 18.54 8.52 -13.14
C SER A 209 18.20 9.94 -12.64
N GLY A 210 18.35 10.14 -11.34
CA GLY A 210 17.94 11.37 -10.67
C GLY A 210 17.52 11.14 -9.23
N GLN A 211 16.80 12.11 -8.67
CA GLN A 211 16.34 12.08 -7.29
C GLN A 211 14.81 11.98 -7.22
N VAL A 212 14.33 11.13 -6.33
CA VAL A 212 12.91 11.03 -5.98
C VAL A 212 12.75 11.46 -4.53
N VAL A 213 11.84 12.39 -4.27
CA VAL A 213 11.55 12.91 -2.93
C VAL A 213 10.09 12.65 -2.60
N ILE A 214 9.83 12.06 -1.44
CA ILE A 214 8.50 11.74 -0.94
C ILE A 214 8.27 12.53 0.34
N LEU A 215 7.26 13.38 0.29
CA LEU A 215 6.89 14.30 1.36
C LEU A 215 5.41 14.19 1.65
N ARG A 216 5.03 14.53 2.88
CA ARG A 216 3.62 14.66 3.22
C ARG A 216 2.97 15.73 2.36
N SER A 217 1.87 15.38 1.69
CA SER A 217 1.15 16.36 0.88
C SER A 217 0.49 17.40 1.77
N ALA A 218 0.54 18.67 1.34
CA ALA A 218 -0.29 19.72 1.92
C ALA A 218 -1.79 19.47 1.64
N LEU A 219 -2.10 18.70 0.59
CA LEU A 219 -3.47 18.37 0.20
C LEU A 219 -4.00 17.21 1.04
N ARG A 220 -5.08 17.45 1.78
CA ARG A 220 -5.75 16.43 2.60
C ARG A 220 -7.02 15.93 1.91
N ALA A 221 -7.33 14.65 2.07
CA ALA A 221 -8.57 14.05 1.58
C ALA A 221 -9.38 13.46 2.72
N SER A 222 -10.67 13.79 2.76
CA SER A 222 -11.64 13.16 3.64
C SER A 222 -12.12 11.86 3.00
N MET A 223 -11.96 10.74 3.69
CA MET A 223 -12.42 9.43 3.22
C MET A 223 -13.57 8.92 4.07
N LEU A 224 -14.55 8.28 3.43
CA LEU A 224 -15.63 7.61 4.14
C LEU A 224 -15.12 6.32 4.77
N LYS A 225 -15.22 6.21 6.09
CA LYS A 225 -14.92 4.98 6.82
C LYS A 225 -16.22 4.26 7.14
N LYS A 226 -16.29 2.96 6.84
CA LYS A 226 -17.41 2.12 7.29
C LYS A 226 -17.39 2.09 8.82
N SER A 227 -18.48 2.55 9.45
CA SER A 227 -18.61 2.43 10.90
C SER A 227 -18.61 0.95 11.28
N LYS A 228 -17.76 0.57 12.23
CA LYS A 228 -17.88 -0.75 12.87
C LYS A 228 -19.15 -0.68 13.71
N ALA A 229 -20.27 -1.16 13.19
CA ALA A 229 -21.43 -1.44 14.01
C ALA A 229 -20.97 -2.40 15.12
N LYS A 230 -20.98 -1.94 16.37
CA LYS A 230 -20.84 -2.84 17.51
C LYS A 230 -21.99 -3.84 17.38
N LEU A 231 -21.69 -5.10 17.06
CA LEU A 231 -22.63 -6.16 17.41
C LEU A 231 -22.84 -6.03 18.91
N LYS A 232 -24.02 -5.56 19.31
CA LYS A 232 -24.49 -5.71 20.69
C LYS A 232 -24.60 -7.21 20.92
N SER A 233 -23.55 -7.81 21.47
CA SER A 233 -23.69 -9.05 22.22
C SER A 233 -24.57 -8.71 23.42
N GLY A 234 -25.73 -9.35 23.49
CA GLY A 234 -26.68 -9.13 24.58
C GLY A 234 -28.12 -9.12 24.09
N ARG A 235 -28.68 -10.32 23.90
CA ARG A 235 -29.97 -10.78 24.45
C ARG A 235 -29.90 -12.30 24.49
N ASN A 236 -29.65 -12.87 25.67
CA ASN A 236 -30.11 -14.22 25.97
C ASN A 236 -31.63 -14.16 25.88
N ALA A 237 -32.20 -14.75 24.84
CA ALA A 237 -33.60 -15.14 24.89
C ALA A 237 -33.63 -16.43 25.71
N GLU A 238 -34.02 -16.33 26.97
CA GLU A 238 -34.51 -17.50 27.70
C GLU A 238 -35.73 -18.05 26.94
N PRO A 239 -35.83 -19.37 26.72
CA PRO A 239 -37.06 -19.95 26.22
C PRO A 239 -38.09 -19.92 27.35
N SER A 240 -39.10 -19.07 27.20
CA SER A 240 -40.31 -19.11 28.02
C SER A 240 -41.03 -20.44 27.78
N PHE A 241 -40.92 -21.36 28.73
CA PHE A 241 -41.80 -22.52 28.81
C PHE A 241 -43.20 -22.05 29.19
N TYR A 242 -44.13 -22.20 28.27
CA TYR A 242 -45.56 -22.00 28.50
C TYR A 242 -46.09 -23.25 29.22
N SER A 243 -46.48 -23.12 30.49
CA SER A 243 -47.29 -24.12 31.20
C SER A 243 -48.70 -23.55 31.37
N PRO A 244 -49.75 -24.20 30.85
CA PRO A 244 -51.11 -23.80 31.14
C PRO A 244 -51.50 -24.25 32.55
N GLU A 245 -51.91 -23.30 33.38
CA GLU A 245 -52.57 -23.57 34.67
C GLU A 245 -53.95 -24.19 34.42
N ILE A 246 -54.24 -25.26 35.15
CA ILE A 246 -55.55 -25.91 35.21
C ILE A 246 -56.38 -25.14 36.26
N GLU A 247 -57.52 -24.58 35.83
CA GLU A 247 -58.59 -24.10 36.71
C GLU A 247 -59.24 -25.30 37.42
N GLU A 248 -59.07 -25.42 38.74
CA GLU A 248 -59.99 -26.21 39.57
C GLU A 248 -61.01 -25.29 40.22
N GLY A 249 -62.24 -25.36 39.70
CA GLY A 249 -63.43 -24.77 40.27
C GLY A 249 -63.92 -25.55 41.49
N ALA A 250 -64.26 -24.80 42.54
CA ALA A 250 -64.80 -25.30 43.79
C ALA A 250 -66.26 -25.76 43.69
N THR A 251 -66.54 -26.97 44.20
CA THR A 251 -67.81 -27.43 44.82
C THR A 251 -67.41 -28.63 45.71
N GLY A 252 -67.75 -28.83 46.97
CA GLY A 252 -68.77 -28.31 47.87
C GLY A 252 -69.28 -29.49 48.71
N GLY A 253 -69.18 -29.41 50.05
CA GLY A 253 -70.08 -30.10 50.99
C GLY A 253 -69.64 -31.40 51.69
N SER A 254 -69.64 -31.33 53.05
CA SER A 254 -69.97 -32.36 54.09
C SER A 254 -69.23 -33.72 54.06
N ASP A 255 -68.75 -34.32 55.16
CA ASP A 255 -69.34 -34.45 56.50
C ASP A 255 -68.32 -34.96 57.56
N GLN A 256 -68.53 -34.49 58.80
CA GLN A 256 -68.37 -35.10 60.14
C GLN A 256 -67.26 -36.08 60.62
N ALA A 257 -66.91 -35.82 61.91
CA ALA A 257 -66.53 -36.72 63.02
C ALA A 257 -65.07 -37.27 63.04
N VAL A 258 -64.18 -36.83 63.96
CA VAL A 258 -64.06 -37.11 65.41
C VAL A 258 -63.83 -38.60 65.72
N VAL A 259 -62.59 -39.00 66.04
CA VAL A 259 -62.12 -39.48 67.37
C VAL A 259 -60.65 -39.91 67.32
N ASP A 260 -59.95 -39.57 68.40
CA ASP A 260 -58.69 -40.08 69.00
C ASP A 260 -57.35 -40.00 68.24
#